data_AF-A0A2W4NCR0-F1
#
_entry.id   AF-A0A2W4NCR0-F1
#
_cell.length_a   1.000
_cell.length_b   1.000
_cell.length_c   1.000
_cell.angle_alpha   90.00
_cell.angle_beta   90.00
_cell.angle_gamma   90.00
#
_symmetry.space_group_name_H-M   'P 1'
#
loop_
_entity.id
_entity.type
_entity.pdbx_description
1 polymer ?
#
loop_
_entity_poly.entity_id
_entity_poly.type
_entity_poly.pdbx_seq_one_letter_code
_entity_poly.pdbx_strand_id
1 'polypeptide(L)'
;MRAGVRYGLALIGVLGLLALPETARADADSCMELHASGQRERRAGQLRAASEKFMTCGSDESCPQQVRADCMDFYAEVERVQPTVIFSVVDQHGGDVTNVVKVYSGEELIVEGLDGRAVAVDPGQHTFRFELPWGETITSEALIREGEKNRVVLIRTVDPNKPATLEPMAEPAGPAPATPQAPPRKTEPPNRTPAGFLVATGVGIMAIGTGTVFSLLGRGTHQDLADCSPQCDPALKSDYESMKRNYLIGDIALGAGVLSLGVATVIYLTSGGSSRTETAATQAPRLKLTPVATREGASLVVSGTTF
;
A
#
# COMPACT_ATOMS: atom_id res chain seq x y z
N MET A 1 -105.71 -10.67 -5.79
CA MET A 1 -105.00 -10.05 -4.65
C MET A 1 -103.84 -10.94 -4.26
N ARG A 2 -102.62 -10.37 -4.26
CA ARG A 2 -101.37 -10.81 -3.56
C ARG A 2 -100.79 -12.19 -3.96
N ALA A 3 -99.50 -12.42 -4.10
CA ALA A 3 -98.29 -11.63 -4.28
C ALA A 3 -97.23 -12.69 -4.66
N GLY A 4 -96.65 -12.64 -5.86
CA GLY A 4 -95.60 -13.57 -6.27
C GLY A 4 -94.24 -12.99 -5.93
N VAL A 5 -93.63 -13.43 -4.83
CA VAL A 5 -92.26 -13.05 -4.44
C VAL A 5 -91.27 -13.76 -5.37
N ARG A 6 -90.59 -13.00 -6.23
CA ARG A 6 -89.46 -13.47 -7.04
C ARG A 6 -88.16 -13.17 -6.27
N TYR A 7 -87.55 -14.19 -5.70
CA TYR A 7 -86.19 -14.11 -5.16
C TYR A 7 -85.20 -14.07 -6.32
N GLY A 8 -84.71 -12.87 -6.64
CA GLY A 8 -83.54 -12.68 -7.51
C GLY A 8 -82.27 -12.94 -6.71
N LEU A 9 -81.65 -14.11 -6.89
CA LEU A 9 -80.30 -14.39 -6.45
C LEU A 9 -79.33 -13.57 -7.30
N ALA A 10 -78.96 -12.39 -6.80
CA ALA A 10 -77.85 -11.61 -7.34
C ALA A 10 -76.53 -12.27 -6.89
N LEU A 11 -75.97 -13.10 -7.77
CA LEU A 11 -74.58 -13.55 -7.69
C LEU A 11 -73.67 -12.37 -8.02
N ILE A 12 -73.27 -11.61 -7.00
CA ILE A 12 -72.17 -10.65 -7.09
C ILE A 12 -70.88 -11.47 -7.08
N GLY A 13 -70.35 -11.76 -8.27
CA GLY A 13 -69.01 -12.31 -8.44
C GLY A 13 -67.98 -11.26 -8.05
N VAL A 14 -67.40 -11.39 -6.86
CA VAL A 14 -66.21 -10.65 -6.46
C VAL A 14 -65.03 -11.24 -7.24
N LEU A 15 -64.74 -10.64 -8.41
CA LEU A 15 -63.51 -10.89 -9.15
C LEU A 15 -62.37 -10.19 -8.38
N GLY A 16 -61.83 -10.88 -7.38
CA GLY A 16 -60.65 -10.42 -6.64
C GLY A 16 -59.43 -10.46 -7.55
N LEU A 17 -59.12 -9.33 -8.19
CA LEU A 17 -57.84 -9.06 -8.82
C LEU A 17 -56.77 -9.08 -7.71
N LEU A 18 -56.13 -10.23 -7.49
CA LEU A 18 -54.89 -10.32 -6.72
C LEU A 18 -53.79 -9.67 -7.56
N ALA A 19 -53.67 -8.34 -7.48
CA ALA A 19 -52.49 -7.62 -7.92
C ALA A 19 -51.33 -8.02 -6.99
N LEU A 20 -50.59 -9.06 -7.38
CA LEU A 20 -49.27 -9.31 -6.81
C LEU A 20 -48.39 -8.10 -7.21
N PRO A 21 -47.59 -7.55 -6.28
CA PRO A 21 -46.74 -6.40 -6.58
C PRO A 21 -45.66 -6.82 -7.58
N GLU A 22 -45.74 -6.29 -8.81
CA GLU A 22 -44.76 -6.50 -9.88
C GLU A 22 -43.39 -5.86 -9.56
N THR A 23 -43.37 -4.96 -8.57
CA THR A 23 -42.19 -4.22 -8.12
C THR A 23 -41.09 -5.14 -7.56
N ALA A 24 -41.46 -6.17 -6.78
CA ALA A 24 -40.49 -7.04 -6.12
C ALA A 24 -39.62 -7.87 -7.09
N ARG A 25 -40.09 -8.11 -8.33
CA ARG A 25 -39.28 -8.77 -9.37
C ARG A 25 -38.39 -7.79 -10.12
N ALA A 26 -38.91 -6.61 -10.43
CA ALA A 26 -38.14 -5.56 -11.11
C ALA A 26 -36.92 -5.13 -10.29
N ASP A 27 -37.07 -5.04 -8.97
CA ASP A 27 -35.98 -4.66 -8.06
C ASP A 27 -34.88 -5.73 -8.01
N ALA A 28 -35.25 -7.01 -7.98
CA ALA A 28 -34.30 -8.13 -7.99
C ALA A 28 -33.49 -8.20 -9.31
N ASP A 29 -34.14 -7.95 -10.45
CA ASP A 29 -33.48 -7.93 -11.76
C ASP A 29 -32.48 -6.77 -11.87
N SER A 30 -32.83 -5.59 -11.32
CA SER A 30 -31.92 -4.43 -11.25
C SER A 30 -30.64 -4.74 -10.47
N CYS A 31 -30.77 -5.39 -9.30
CA CYS A 31 -29.64 -5.79 -8.47
C CYS A 31 -28.72 -6.79 -9.18
N MET A 32 -29.31 -7.78 -9.87
CA MET A 32 -28.53 -8.76 -10.63
C MET A 32 -27.75 -8.11 -11.77
N GLU A 33 -28.32 -7.10 -12.43
CA GLU A 33 -27.61 -6.36 -13.47
C GLU A 33 -26.47 -5.50 -12.91
N LEU A 34 -26.64 -4.84 -11.75
CA LEU A 34 -25.54 -4.13 -11.09
C LEU A 34 -24.39 -5.08 -10.72
N HIS A 35 -24.72 -6.24 -10.13
CA HIS A 35 -23.74 -7.26 -9.78
C HIS A 35 -23.03 -7.82 -11.02
N ALA A 36 -23.78 -8.17 -12.08
CA ALA A 36 -23.23 -8.71 -13.31
C ALA A 36 -22.37 -7.67 -14.04
N SER A 37 -22.85 -6.43 -14.16
CA SER A 37 -22.13 -5.34 -14.82
C SER A 37 -20.87 -4.92 -14.05
N GLY A 38 -20.91 -4.89 -12.71
CA GLY A 38 -19.72 -4.65 -11.88
C GLY A 38 -18.63 -5.70 -12.12
N GLN A 39 -19.02 -6.98 -12.22
CA GLN A 39 -18.08 -8.04 -12.57
C GLN A 39 -17.52 -7.91 -13.99
N ARG A 40 -18.31 -7.45 -14.97
CA ARG A 40 -17.82 -7.17 -16.33
C ARG A 40 -16.78 -6.06 -16.32
N GLU A 41 -17.05 -4.93 -15.65
CA GLU A 41 -16.09 -3.81 -15.56
C GLU A 41 -14.80 -4.22 -14.86
N ARG A 42 -14.91 -4.98 -13.76
CA ARG A 42 -13.74 -5.50 -13.05
C ARG A 42 -12.84 -6.33 -13.95
N ARG A 43 -13.42 -7.23 -14.74
CA ARG A 43 -12.67 -8.07 -15.71
C ARG A 43 -12.08 -7.25 -16.85
N ALA A 44 -12.68 -6.10 -17.18
CA ALA A 44 -12.18 -5.17 -18.18
C ALA A 44 -11.10 -4.22 -17.63
N GLY A 45 -10.78 -4.28 -16.34
CA GLY A 45 -9.83 -3.36 -15.68
C GLY A 45 -10.42 -1.98 -15.36
N GLN A 46 -11.73 -1.77 -15.56
CA GLN A 46 -12.43 -0.52 -15.22
C GLN A 46 -12.84 -0.56 -13.74
N LEU A 47 -11.84 -0.51 -12.87
CA LEU A 47 -11.99 -0.73 -11.44
C LEU A 47 -12.82 0.36 -10.75
N ARG A 48 -12.72 1.63 -11.19
CA ARG A 48 -13.55 2.72 -10.68
C ARG A 48 -15.03 2.46 -10.91
N ALA A 49 -15.39 2.13 -12.16
CA ALA A 49 -16.77 1.82 -12.53
C ALA A 49 -17.28 0.55 -11.84
N ALA A 50 -16.42 -0.47 -11.68
CA ALA A 50 -16.77 -1.67 -10.94
C ALA A 50 -17.05 -1.36 -9.46
N SER A 51 -16.20 -0.56 -8.83
CA SER A 51 -16.33 -0.12 -7.43
C SER A 51 -17.65 0.61 -7.20
N GLU A 52 -18.00 1.56 -8.06
CA GLU A 52 -19.27 2.29 -8.00
C GLU A 52 -20.49 1.35 -8.10
N LYS A 53 -20.47 0.41 -9.05
CA LYS A 53 -21.56 -0.57 -9.25
C LYS A 53 -21.72 -1.50 -8.04
N PHE A 54 -20.62 -1.98 -7.48
CA PHE A 54 -20.65 -2.83 -6.29
C PHE A 54 -21.10 -2.09 -5.04
N MET A 55 -20.66 -0.84 -4.84
CA MET A 55 -21.13 0.01 -3.75
C MET A 55 -22.64 0.27 -3.86
N THR A 56 -23.11 0.58 -5.07
CA THR A 56 -24.54 0.79 -5.34
C THR A 56 -25.36 -0.46 -5.03
N CYS A 57 -24.94 -1.63 -5.55
CA CYS A 57 -25.57 -2.91 -5.29
C CYS A 57 -25.57 -3.29 -3.79
N GLY A 58 -24.44 -3.10 -3.10
CA GLY A 58 -24.30 -3.46 -1.68
C GLY A 58 -25.12 -2.57 -0.75
N SER A 59 -25.34 -1.32 -1.14
CA SER A 59 -26.07 -0.32 -0.36
C SER A 59 -27.59 -0.33 -0.59
N ASP A 60 -28.06 -0.94 -1.67
CA ASP A 60 -29.48 -0.94 -2.04
C ASP A 60 -30.28 -1.99 -1.25
N GLU A 61 -31.11 -1.54 -0.30
CA GLU A 61 -31.92 -2.43 0.57
C GLU A 61 -32.97 -3.27 -0.18
N SER A 62 -33.32 -2.91 -1.41
CA SER A 62 -34.23 -3.72 -2.24
C SER A 62 -33.57 -5.04 -2.70
N CYS A 63 -32.24 -5.11 -2.64
CA CYS A 63 -31.49 -6.29 -3.04
C CYS A 63 -31.52 -7.40 -1.96
N PRO A 64 -31.62 -8.69 -2.36
CA PRO A 64 -31.47 -9.81 -1.44
C PRO A 64 -30.17 -9.72 -0.62
N GLN A 65 -30.24 -10.09 0.66
CA GLN A 65 -29.12 -9.95 1.61
C GLN A 65 -27.83 -10.62 1.10
N GLN A 66 -27.95 -11.80 0.49
CA GLN A 66 -26.81 -12.54 -0.05
C GLN A 66 -26.13 -11.78 -1.18
N VAL A 67 -26.90 -11.18 -2.10
CA VAL A 67 -26.35 -10.40 -3.22
C VAL A 67 -25.64 -9.14 -2.72
N ARG A 68 -26.21 -8.48 -1.70
CA ARG A 68 -25.57 -7.31 -1.08
C ARG A 68 -24.25 -7.67 -0.43
N ALA A 69 -24.19 -8.80 0.27
CA ALA A 69 -22.96 -9.30 0.87
C ALA A 69 -21.89 -9.56 -0.19
N ASP A 70 -22.23 -10.29 -1.26
CA ASP A 70 -21.30 -10.56 -2.38
C ASP A 70 -20.82 -9.25 -3.05
N CYS A 71 -21.71 -8.27 -3.24
CA CYS A 71 -21.35 -6.96 -3.77
C CYS A 71 -20.35 -6.22 -2.87
N MET A 72 -20.52 -6.26 -1.54
CA MET A 72 -19.57 -5.63 -0.62
C MET A 72 -18.22 -6.36 -0.58
N ASP A 73 -18.20 -7.68 -0.69
CA ASP A 73 -16.95 -8.46 -0.81
C ASP A 73 -16.21 -8.08 -2.10
N PHE A 74 -16.91 -7.99 -3.24
CA PHE A 74 -16.30 -7.55 -4.49
C PHE A 74 -15.83 -6.09 -4.45
N TYR A 75 -16.58 -5.19 -3.79
CA TYR A 75 -16.14 -3.82 -3.57
C TYR A 75 -14.80 -3.79 -2.82
N ALA A 76 -14.68 -4.52 -1.72
CA ALA A 76 -13.45 -4.59 -0.93
C ALA A 76 -12.27 -5.18 -1.73
N GLU A 77 -12.52 -6.20 -2.56
CA GLU A 77 -11.51 -6.75 -3.46
C GLU A 77 -11.02 -5.72 -4.49
N VAL A 78 -11.95 -4.99 -5.13
CA VAL A 78 -11.64 -3.94 -6.11
C VAL A 78 -10.87 -2.81 -5.45
N GLU A 79 -11.29 -2.33 -4.29
CA GLU A 79 -10.59 -1.27 -3.55
C GLU A 79 -9.13 -1.65 -3.22
N ARG A 80 -8.86 -2.92 -2.91
CA ARG A 80 -7.51 -3.40 -2.64
C ARG A 80 -6.60 -3.28 -3.87
N VAL A 81 -7.13 -3.56 -5.06
CA VAL A 81 -6.37 -3.54 -6.33
C VAL A 81 -6.51 -2.23 -7.11
N GLN A 82 -7.39 -1.32 -6.70
CA GLN A 82 -7.54 0.00 -7.32
C GLN A 82 -6.25 0.82 -7.17
N PRO A 83 -5.61 1.28 -8.25
CA PRO A 83 -4.50 2.21 -8.11
C PRO A 83 -4.94 3.59 -7.63
N THR A 84 -4.03 4.31 -6.96
CA THR A 84 -4.25 5.72 -6.59
C THR A 84 -3.06 6.58 -6.97
N VAL A 85 -3.35 7.77 -7.49
CA VAL A 85 -2.36 8.75 -7.96
C VAL A 85 -2.51 10.05 -7.17
N ILE A 86 -1.39 10.63 -6.77
CA ILE A 86 -1.30 11.96 -6.17
C ILE A 86 -0.64 12.87 -7.19
N PHE A 87 -1.34 13.94 -7.55
CA PHE A 87 -0.85 14.94 -8.50
C PHE A 87 -0.13 16.06 -7.74
N SER A 88 1.07 16.41 -8.18
CA SER A 88 1.85 17.52 -7.63
C SER A 88 2.45 18.32 -8.77
N VAL A 89 2.35 19.65 -8.66
CA VAL A 89 2.97 20.60 -9.58
C VAL A 89 3.84 21.50 -8.74
N VAL A 90 5.12 21.60 -9.08
CA VAL A 90 6.08 22.47 -8.39
C VAL A 90 6.68 23.48 -9.36
N ASP A 91 6.87 24.70 -8.88
CA ASP A 91 7.50 25.79 -9.62
C ASP A 91 9.04 25.68 -9.65
N GLN A 92 9.68 26.65 -10.31
CA GLN A 92 11.14 26.72 -10.47
C GLN A 92 11.92 26.88 -9.15
N HIS A 93 11.23 27.25 -8.05
CA HIS A 93 11.80 27.41 -6.71
C HIS A 93 11.44 26.23 -5.79
N GLY A 94 10.75 25.21 -6.31
CA GLY A 94 10.28 24.05 -5.54
C GLY A 94 9.02 24.32 -4.70
N GLY A 95 8.32 25.43 -4.93
CA GLY A 95 7.04 25.71 -4.27
C GLY A 95 5.89 24.98 -4.96
N ASP A 96 4.96 24.45 -4.18
CA ASP A 96 3.76 23.79 -4.72
C ASP A 96 2.80 24.78 -5.37
N VAL A 97 2.36 24.45 -6.59
CA VAL A 97 1.31 25.15 -7.33
C VAL A 97 0.01 24.38 -7.11
N THR A 98 -0.79 24.83 -6.15
CA THR A 98 -1.99 24.10 -5.71
C THR A 98 -3.27 24.61 -6.36
N ASN A 99 -3.55 25.90 -6.21
CA ASN A 99 -4.84 26.50 -6.58
C ASN A 99 -5.03 26.57 -8.10
N VAL A 100 -6.22 26.21 -8.59
CA VAL A 100 -6.69 26.35 -10.00
C VAL A 100 -5.97 25.45 -11.03
N VAL A 101 -5.15 24.49 -10.60
CA VAL A 101 -4.63 23.46 -11.52
C VAL A 101 -5.74 22.47 -11.85
N LYS A 102 -6.09 22.33 -13.12
CA LYS A 102 -7.04 21.30 -13.57
C LYS A 102 -6.29 20.12 -14.13
N VAL A 103 -6.60 18.92 -13.67
CA VAL A 103 -6.00 17.68 -14.16
C VAL A 103 -7.05 16.87 -14.89
N TYR A 104 -6.74 16.49 -16.13
CA TYR A 104 -7.56 15.66 -16.98
C TYR A 104 -6.88 14.32 -17.23
N SER A 105 -7.65 13.23 -17.27
CA SER A 105 -7.21 11.94 -17.79
C SER A 105 -7.93 11.69 -19.11
N GLY A 106 -7.24 11.91 -20.23
CA GLY A 106 -7.90 12.00 -21.53
C GLY A 106 -8.81 13.24 -21.60
N GLU A 107 -10.12 13.02 -21.73
CA GLU A 107 -11.14 14.09 -21.80
C GLU A 107 -11.86 14.34 -20.46
N GLU A 108 -11.74 13.42 -19.50
CA GLU A 108 -12.39 13.53 -18.19
C GLU A 108 -11.59 14.44 -17.25
N LEU A 109 -12.24 15.43 -16.65
CA LEU A 109 -11.67 16.24 -15.57
C LEU A 109 -11.72 15.45 -14.26
N ILE A 110 -10.55 15.14 -13.69
CA ILE A 110 -10.43 14.30 -12.50
C ILE A 110 -10.12 15.09 -11.23
N VAL A 111 -9.50 16.28 -11.36
CA VAL A 111 -9.13 17.14 -10.23
C VAL A 111 -9.26 18.60 -10.61
N GLU A 112 -9.91 19.38 -9.74
CA GLU A 112 -9.92 20.84 -9.77
C GLU A 112 -9.18 21.38 -8.54
N GLY A 113 -7.91 21.74 -8.71
CA GLY A 113 -7.00 22.16 -7.66
C GLY A 113 -6.27 21.01 -6.97
N LEU A 114 -4.96 21.18 -6.73
CA LEU A 114 -4.15 20.17 -6.07
C LEU A 114 -4.17 20.37 -4.55
N ASP A 115 -4.90 19.51 -3.86
CA ASP A 115 -5.03 19.50 -2.40
C ASP A 115 -4.21 18.39 -1.72
N GLY A 116 -3.42 17.64 -2.51
CA GLY A 116 -2.58 16.55 -2.06
C GLY A 116 -3.32 15.23 -1.78
N ARG A 117 -4.64 15.15 -2.05
CA ARG A 117 -5.38 13.89 -1.90
C ARG A 117 -5.05 12.92 -3.03
N ALA A 118 -5.08 11.63 -2.69
CA ALA A 118 -4.94 10.57 -3.66
C ALA A 118 -6.25 10.38 -4.43
N VAL A 119 -6.15 10.25 -5.74
CA VAL A 119 -7.27 10.06 -6.67
C VAL A 119 -7.23 8.62 -7.18
N ALA A 120 -8.35 7.92 -7.07
CA ALA A 120 -8.49 6.60 -7.67
C ALA A 120 -8.51 6.72 -9.20
N VAL A 121 -7.70 5.93 -9.87
CA VAL A 121 -7.62 5.86 -11.34
C VAL A 121 -7.55 4.40 -11.76
N ASP A 122 -8.00 4.09 -12.97
CA ASP A 122 -7.93 2.71 -13.47
C ASP A 122 -6.51 2.30 -13.85
N PRO A 123 -6.18 1.00 -13.81
CA PRO A 123 -4.90 0.50 -14.31
C PRO A 123 -4.82 0.64 -15.83
N GLY A 124 -3.63 0.94 -16.34
CA GLY A 124 -3.38 1.07 -17.77
C GLY A 124 -2.54 2.29 -18.12
N GLN A 125 -2.43 2.57 -19.41
CA GLN A 125 -1.73 3.74 -19.92
C GLN A 125 -2.63 4.96 -19.78
N HIS A 126 -2.18 5.96 -19.02
CA HIS A 126 -2.86 7.24 -18.88
C HIS A 126 -2.03 8.39 -19.45
N THR A 127 -2.73 9.34 -20.04
CA THR A 127 -2.19 10.64 -20.45
C THR A 127 -2.87 11.70 -19.61
N PHE A 128 -2.14 12.21 -18.62
CA PHE A 128 -2.61 13.26 -17.73
C PHE A 128 -2.28 14.62 -18.32
N ARG A 129 -3.30 15.47 -18.47
CA ARG A 129 -3.16 16.83 -18.97
C ARG A 129 -3.43 17.81 -17.84
N PHE A 130 -2.45 18.65 -17.55
CA PHE A 130 -2.46 19.65 -16.50
C PHE A 130 -2.67 21.02 -17.14
N GLU A 131 -3.75 21.70 -16.81
CA GLU A 131 -3.94 23.11 -17.12
C GLU A 131 -3.55 23.94 -15.91
N LEU A 132 -2.57 24.81 -16.08
CA LEU A 132 -2.02 25.66 -15.01
C LEU A 132 -2.79 26.99 -14.92
N PRO A 133 -2.72 27.69 -13.78
CA PRO A 133 -3.46 28.95 -13.57
C PRO A 133 -3.15 30.06 -14.57
N TRP A 134 -1.96 30.03 -15.18
CA TRP A 134 -1.50 30.98 -16.19
C TRP A 134 -1.77 30.53 -17.64
N GLY A 135 -2.55 29.45 -17.84
CA GLY A 135 -3.01 28.99 -19.14
C GLY A 135 -2.07 28.05 -19.89
N GLU A 136 -0.91 27.73 -19.33
CA GLU A 136 -0.03 26.70 -19.89
C GLU A 136 -0.62 25.31 -19.68
N THR A 137 -0.47 24.44 -20.68
CA THR A 137 -0.93 23.05 -20.63
C THR A 137 0.25 22.10 -20.75
N ILE A 138 0.38 21.20 -19.78
CA ILE A 138 1.45 20.20 -19.73
C ILE A 138 0.84 18.81 -19.78
N THR A 139 1.43 17.90 -20.55
CA THR A 139 0.98 16.52 -20.65
C THR A 139 2.02 15.58 -20.03
N SER A 140 1.56 14.55 -19.31
CA SER A 140 2.38 13.52 -18.71
C SER A 140 1.81 12.15 -19.00
N GLU A 141 2.64 11.27 -19.55
CA GLU A 141 2.28 9.87 -19.78
C GLU A 141 2.71 9.01 -18.59
N ALA A 142 1.80 8.17 -18.13
CA ALA A 142 2.07 7.25 -17.02
C ALA A 142 1.35 5.93 -17.23
N LEU A 143 2.11 4.84 -17.23
CA LEU A 143 1.57 3.49 -17.10
C LEU A 143 1.24 3.22 -15.63
N ILE A 144 -0.03 3.30 -15.26
CA ILE A 144 -0.53 3.02 -13.92
C ILE A 144 -0.72 1.51 -13.74
N ARG A 145 -0.11 0.94 -12.69
CA ARG A 145 -0.19 -0.50 -12.43
C ARG A 145 -1.30 -0.81 -11.44
N GLU A 146 -1.95 -1.96 -11.62
CA GLU A 146 -2.92 -2.48 -10.67
C GLU A 146 -2.28 -2.62 -9.27
N GLY A 147 -3.02 -2.17 -8.24
CA GLY A 147 -2.58 -2.16 -6.84
C GLY A 147 -1.56 -1.08 -6.48
N GLU A 148 -1.11 -0.25 -7.44
CA GLU A 148 -0.14 0.82 -7.19
C GLU A 148 -0.83 1.98 -6.42
N LYS A 149 -0.60 2.05 -5.11
CA LYS A 149 -1.16 3.09 -4.24
C LYS A 149 -0.23 4.29 -4.13
N ASN A 150 -0.82 5.47 -4.07
CA ASN A 150 -0.19 6.76 -3.76
C ASN A 150 0.99 7.10 -4.69
N ARG A 151 0.88 6.73 -5.97
CA ARG A 151 1.89 7.09 -6.95
C ARG A 151 1.90 8.59 -7.16
N VAL A 152 3.04 9.24 -6.98
CA VAL A 152 3.17 10.67 -7.23
C VAL A 152 3.46 10.93 -8.70
N VAL A 153 2.61 11.72 -9.35
CA VAL A 153 2.87 12.31 -10.68
C VAL A 153 3.28 13.76 -10.45
N LEU A 154 4.59 14.00 -10.52
CA LEU A 154 5.22 15.29 -10.28
C LEU A 154 5.50 16.00 -11.60
N ILE A 155 4.97 17.21 -11.75
CA ILE A 155 5.26 18.12 -12.85
C ILE A 155 6.10 19.29 -12.33
N ARG A 156 7.18 19.61 -13.02
CA ARG A 156 8.01 20.80 -12.74
C ARG A 156 7.73 21.85 -13.80
N THR A 157 7.44 23.07 -13.38
CA THR A 157 7.04 24.17 -14.26
C THR A 157 7.81 25.44 -13.93
N VAL A 158 7.68 26.45 -14.78
CA VAL A 158 8.14 27.81 -14.49
C VAL A 158 6.89 28.68 -14.40
N ASP A 159 6.64 29.29 -13.24
CA ASP A 159 5.56 30.28 -13.11
C ASP A 159 6.06 31.63 -13.68
N PRO A 160 5.46 32.13 -14.78
CA PRO A 160 5.86 33.39 -15.40
C PRO A 160 5.49 34.63 -14.56
N ASN A 161 4.54 34.51 -13.64
CA ASN A 161 4.08 35.61 -12.78
C ASN A 161 4.89 35.69 -11.47
N LYS A 162 5.66 34.65 -11.15
CA LYS A 162 6.56 34.65 -10.00
C LYS A 162 7.93 35.15 -10.45
N PRO A 163 8.34 36.37 -10.05
CA PRO A 163 9.66 36.86 -10.38
C PRO A 163 10.70 35.85 -9.88
N ALA A 164 11.73 35.59 -10.70
CA ALA A 164 12.92 34.90 -10.25
C ALA A 164 13.43 35.70 -9.06
N THR A 165 13.11 35.24 -7.86
CA THR A 165 13.74 35.78 -6.68
C THR A 165 15.14 35.23 -6.81
N LEU A 166 16.03 36.08 -7.32
CA LEU A 166 17.44 35.96 -7.03
C LEU A 166 17.48 36.04 -5.50
N GLU A 167 17.30 34.91 -4.82
CA GLU A 167 17.95 34.74 -3.53
C GLU A 167 19.38 35.17 -3.85
N PRO A 168 19.89 36.24 -3.20
CA PRO A 168 21.28 36.57 -3.37
C PRO A 168 22.02 35.27 -3.09
N MET A 169 22.65 34.71 -4.13
CA MET A 169 23.76 33.80 -3.93
C MET A 169 24.60 34.56 -2.93
N ALA A 170 24.59 34.12 -1.67
CA ALA A 170 25.36 34.77 -0.65
C ALA A 170 26.78 34.75 -1.20
N GLU A 171 27.24 35.93 -1.64
CA GLU A 171 28.60 36.14 -2.04
C GLU A 171 29.43 35.60 -0.87
N PRO A 172 30.36 34.66 -1.10
CA PRO A 172 31.12 34.09 0.00
C PRO A 172 31.73 35.25 0.75
N ALA A 173 31.24 35.52 1.96
CA ALA A 173 31.75 36.58 2.78
C ALA A 173 33.27 36.37 2.87
N GLY A 174 34.01 37.39 2.44
CA GLY A 174 35.47 37.37 2.46
C GLY A 174 35.98 36.87 3.81
N PRO A 175 37.14 36.20 3.85
CA PRO A 175 37.59 35.46 5.01
C PRO A 175 37.72 36.38 6.22
N ALA A 176 36.79 36.27 7.17
CA ALA A 176 36.96 36.82 8.50
C ALA A 176 38.15 36.11 9.17
N PRO A 177 38.95 36.81 10.01
CA PRO A 177 40.12 36.22 10.65
C PRO A 177 39.73 34.96 11.42
N ALA A 178 40.34 33.84 11.04
CA ALA A 178 40.10 32.56 11.66
C ALA A 178 40.54 32.59 13.13
N THR A 179 39.58 32.64 14.05
CA THR A 179 39.77 32.12 15.40
C THR A 179 40.20 30.65 15.25
N PRO A 180 41.24 30.17 15.95
CA PRO A 180 41.68 28.77 15.85
C PRO A 180 40.53 27.82 16.17
N GLN A 181 39.89 27.29 15.13
CA GLN A 181 38.87 26.26 15.28
C GLN A 181 39.55 25.00 15.79
N ALA A 182 39.06 24.50 16.92
CA ALA A 182 39.43 23.19 17.43
C ALA A 182 39.29 22.14 16.31
N PRO A 183 40.20 21.16 16.22
CA PRO A 183 40.25 20.21 15.12
C PRO A 183 38.87 19.57 14.90
N PRO A 184 38.44 19.41 13.64
CA PRO A 184 37.13 18.86 13.32
C PRO A 184 37.01 17.50 14.00
N ARG A 185 36.03 17.41 14.91
CA ARG A 185 35.68 16.16 15.56
C ARG A 185 35.32 15.20 14.43
N LYS A 186 36.14 14.17 14.22
CA LYS A 186 35.88 13.12 13.22
C LYS A 186 34.48 12.60 13.49
N THR A 187 33.54 12.91 12.61
CA THR A 187 32.22 12.31 12.65
C THR A 187 32.45 10.85 12.31
N GLU A 188 32.41 10.00 13.35
CA GLU A 188 32.43 8.56 13.18
C GLU A 188 31.31 8.19 12.20
N PRO A 189 31.58 7.40 11.15
CA PRO A 189 30.52 6.99 10.24
C PRO A 189 29.43 6.32 11.07
N PRO A 190 28.15 6.69 10.90
CA PRO A 190 27.08 6.06 11.65
C PRO A 190 27.17 4.56 11.40
N ASN A 191 27.29 3.79 12.49
CA ASN A 191 27.23 2.33 12.47
C ASN A 191 25.86 1.93 11.90
N ARG A 192 25.78 1.84 10.57
CA ARG A 192 24.57 1.43 9.85
C ARG A 192 24.44 -0.07 10.04
N THR A 193 23.93 -0.48 11.19
CA THR A 193 23.19 -1.74 11.26
C THR A 193 22.07 -1.63 10.22
N PRO A 194 22.03 -2.49 9.19
CA PRO A 194 21.01 -2.40 8.15
C PRO A 194 19.64 -2.46 8.85
N ALA A 195 18.82 -1.43 8.68
CA ALA A 195 17.54 -1.30 9.38
C ALA A 195 16.64 -2.54 9.20
N GLY A 196 16.76 -3.23 8.05
CA GLY A 196 16.09 -4.50 7.79
C GLY A 196 16.46 -5.63 8.76
N PHE A 197 17.69 -5.67 9.28
CA PHE A 197 18.10 -6.66 10.29
C PHE A 197 17.41 -6.44 11.63
N LEU A 198 17.29 -5.18 12.08
CA LEU A 198 16.64 -4.84 13.35
C LEU A 198 15.14 -5.16 13.30
N VAL A 199 14.48 -4.83 12.19
CA VAL A 199 13.04 -5.11 12.00
C VAL A 199 12.78 -6.61 11.90
N ALA A 200 13.55 -7.35 11.08
CA ALA A 200 13.35 -8.79 10.91
C ALA A 200 13.63 -9.58 12.20
N THR A 201 14.66 -9.19 12.97
CA THR A 201 14.95 -9.80 14.27
C THR A 201 13.84 -9.53 15.28
N GLY A 202 13.31 -8.31 15.33
CA GLY A 202 12.20 -7.95 16.22
C GLY A 202 10.91 -8.72 15.92
N VAL A 203 10.53 -8.82 14.64
CA VAL A 203 9.34 -9.57 14.21
C VAL A 203 9.49 -11.07 14.50
N GLY A 204 10.67 -11.65 14.24
CA GLY A 204 10.95 -13.06 14.53
C GLY A 204 10.78 -13.42 16.01
N ILE A 205 11.31 -12.59 16.92
CA ILE A 205 11.20 -12.82 18.38
C ILE A 205 9.74 -12.73 18.85
N MET A 206 8.97 -11.75 18.37
CA MET A 206 7.56 -11.60 18.73
C MET A 206 6.70 -12.77 18.24
N ALA A 207 6.95 -13.25 17.02
CA ALA A 207 6.24 -14.41 16.45
C ALA A 207 6.52 -15.70 17.23
N ILE A 208 7.78 -15.95 17.62
CA ILE A 208 8.15 -17.11 18.44
C ILE A 208 7.55 -16.99 19.85
N GLY A 209 7.59 -15.81 20.46
CA GLY A 209 6.97 -15.57 21.78
C GLY A 209 5.48 -15.89 21.75
N THR A 210 4.76 -15.43 20.73
CA THR A 210 3.32 -15.68 20.60
C THR A 210 3.05 -17.17 20.32
N GLY A 211 3.79 -17.79 19.40
CA GLY A 211 3.64 -19.21 19.06
C GLY A 211 3.91 -20.17 20.22
N THR A 212 4.88 -19.86 21.08
CA THR A 212 5.19 -20.66 22.28
C THR A 212 4.09 -20.58 23.33
N VAL A 213 3.51 -19.39 23.57
CA VAL A 213 2.37 -19.22 24.50
C VAL A 213 1.15 -20.00 24.02
N PHE A 214 0.79 -19.88 22.74
CA PHE A 214 -0.35 -20.62 22.18
C PHE A 214 -0.13 -22.13 22.13
N SER A 215 1.10 -22.59 21.87
CA SER A 215 1.45 -24.02 21.92
C SER A 215 1.36 -24.60 23.34
N LEU A 216 1.75 -23.84 24.36
CA LEU A 216 1.62 -24.26 25.75
C LEU A 216 0.16 -24.33 26.20
N LEU A 217 -0.66 -23.34 25.83
CA LEU A 217 -2.09 -23.34 26.11
C LEU A 217 -2.81 -24.50 25.41
N GLY A 218 -2.45 -24.81 24.16
CA GLY A 218 -2.98 -25.97 23.44
C GLY A 218 -2.62 -27.32 24.09
N ARG A 219 -1.45 -27.40 24.75
CA ARG A 219 -1.01 -28.63 25.44
C ARG A 219 -1.85 -28.97 26.66
N GLY A 220 -2.34 -27.96 27.39
CA GLY A 220 -3.26 -28.15 28.51
C GLY A 220 -4.59 -28.76 28.05
N THR A 221 -5.20 -28.19 27.00
CA THR A 221 -6.45 -28.70 26.43
C THR A 221 -6.30 -30.11 25.84
N HIS A 222 -5.11 -30.48 25.35
CA HIS A 222 -4.85 -31.83 24.84
C HIS A 222 -4.80 -32.90 25.95
N GLN A 223 -4.37 -32.55 27.17
CA GLN A 223 -4.35 -33.49 28.29
C GLN A 223 -5.76 -33.76 28.82
N ASP A 224 -6.66 -32.78 28.74
CA ASP A 224 -8.06 -32.93 29.14
C ASP A 224 -8.91 -33.71 28.10
N LEU A 225 -8.46 -33.80 26.85
CA LEU A 225 -9.19 -34.40 25.72
C LEU A 225 -8.58 -35.72 25.18
N ALA A 226 -7.61 -36.31 25.88
CA ALA A 226 -6.87 -37.48 25.41
C ALA A 226 -7.70 -38.78 25.27
N ASP A 227 -8.89 -38.86 25.87
CA ASP A 227 -9.72 -40.09 25.90
C ASP A 227 -10.85 -40.13 24.84
N CYS A 228 -10.89 -39.20 23.89
CA CYS A 228 -12.05 -39.00 23.01
C CYS A 228 -11.95 -39.63 21.60
N SER A 229 -11.08 -40.63 21.37
CA SER A 229 -10.98 -41.31 20.06
C SER A 229 -11.63 -42.69 20.11
N PRO A 230 -12.51 -43.09 19.17
CA PRO A 230 -12.82 -42.50 17.86
C PRO A 230 -14.22 -41.87 17.71
N GLN A 231 -15.03 -41.77 18.76
CA GLN A 231 -16.37 -41.17 18.73
C GLN A 231 -16.52 -40.14 19.86
N CYS A 232 -16.35 -38.85 19.52
CA CYS A 232 -16.59 -37.77 20.47
C CYS A 232 -18.07 -37.40 20.56
N ASP A 233 -18.52 -37.15 21.79
CA ASP A 233 -19.85 -36.61 22.09
C ASP A 233 -20.01 -35.22 21.45
N PRO A 234 -21.17 -34.88 20.84
CA PRO A 234 -21.44 -33.56 20.28
C PRO A 234 -21.22 -32.40 21.25
N ALA A 235 -21.29 -32.61 22.57
CA ALA A 235 -21.00 -31.59 23.56
C ALA A 235 -19.51 -31.17 23.63
N LEU A 236 -18.59 -32.06 23.25
CA LEU A 236 -17.13 -31.85 23.31
C LEU A 236 -16.54 -31.39 21.95
N LYS A 237 -17.39 -31.29 20.92
CA LYS A 237 -16.97 -30.94 19.56
C LYS A 237 -16.45 -29.50 19.45
N SER A 238 -17.01 -28.55 20.21
CA SER A 238 -16.56 -27.15 20.21
C SER A 238 -15.14 -26.98 20.74
N ASP A 239 -14.79 -27.77 21.74
CA ASP A 239 -13.52 -27.68 22.45
C ASP A 239 -12.41 -28.33 21.63
N TYR A 240 -12.73 -29.43 20.92
CA TYR A 240 -11.86 -30.06 19.95
C TYR A 240 -11.55 -29.16 18.74
N GLU A 241 -12.56 -28.49 18.17
CA GLU A 241 -12.36 -27.53 17.07
C GLU A 241 -11.54 -26.31 17.54
N SER A 242 -11.77 -25.84 18.77
CA SER A 242 -10.99 -24.75 19.36
C SER A 242 -9.53 -25.14 19.60
N MET A 243 -9.27 -26.38 20.03
CA MET A 243 -7.93 -26.93 20.15
C MET A 243 -7.24 -27.00 18.78
N LYS A 244 -7.87 -27.57 17.75
CA LYS A 244 -7.31 -27.61 16.39
C LYS A 244 -6.97 -26.24 15.85
N ARG A 245 -7.87 -25.27 16.01
CA ARG A 245 -7.66 -23.88 15.60
C ARG A 245 -6.44 -23.27 16.31
N ASN A 246 -6.31 -23.47 17.62
CA ASN A 246 -5.20 -22.92 18.40
C ASN A 246 -3.84 -23.53 18.03
N TYR A 247 -3.78 -24.84 17.78
CA TYR A 247 -2.56 -25.50 17.28
C TYR A 247 -2.19 -25.03 15.87
N LEU A 248 -3.18 -24.89 14.98
CA LEU A 248 -2.94 -24.41 13.62
C LEU A 248 -2.41 -22.96 13.61
N ILE A 249 -2.94 -22.10 14.47
CA ILE A 249 -2.40 -20.73 14.67
C ILE A 249 -0.97 -20.78 15.23
N GLY A 250 -0.71 -21.66 16.20
CA GLY A 250 0.62 -21.86 16.78
C GLY A 250 1.66 -22.31 15.76
N ASP A 251 1.33 -23.30 14.94
CA ASP A 251 2.22 -23.84 13.91
C ASP A 251 2.54 -22.81 12.81
N ILE A 252 1.54 -22.03 12.38
CA ILE A 252 1.74 -20.93 11.41
C ILE A 252 2.65 -19.85 12.00
N ALA A 253 2.42 -19.44 13.25
CA ALA A 253 3.22 -18.42 13.91
C ALA A 253 4.68 -18.85 14.10
N LEU A 254 4.92 -20.10 14.48
CA LEU A 254 6.26 -20.67 14.59
C LEU A 254 6.95 -20.78 13.23
N GLY A 255 6.24 -21.24 12.20
CA GLY A 255 6.76 -21.30 10.83
C GLY A 255 7.16 -19.92 10.31
N ALA A 256 6.31 -18.91 10.51
CA ALA A 256 6.59 -17.53 10.13
C ALA A 256 7.80 -16.96 10.90
N GLY A 257 7.92 -17.25 12.19
CA GLY A 257 9.05 -16.84 13.02
C GLY A 257 10.39 -17.40 12.52
N VAL A 258 10.43 -18.71 12.23
CA VAL A 258 11.64 -19.37 11.69
C VAL A 258 12.02 -18.80 10.33
N LEU A 259 11.05 -18.60 9.42
CA LEU A 259 11.29 -18.00 8.11
C LEU A 259 11.86 -16.58 8.22
N SER A 260 11.29 -15.76 9.12
CA SER A 260 11.75 -14.39 9.34
C SER A 260 13.19 -14.32 9.85
N LEU A 261 13.56 -15.17 10.81
CA LEU A 261 14.96 -15.26 11.29
C LEU A 261 15.92 -15.78 10.22
N GLY A 262 15.48 -16.70 9.36
CA GLY A 262 16.26 -17.15 8.20
C GLY A 262 16.58 -15.99 7.25
N VAL A 263 15.57 -15.18 6.91
CA VAL A 263 15.76 -13.99 6.07
C VAL A 263 16.66 -12.96 6.74
N ALA A 264 16.49 -12.71 8.04
CA ALA A 264 17.35 -11.80 8.80
C ALA A 264 18.83 -12.23 8.75
N THR A 265 19.08 -13.54 8.86
CA THR A 265 20.42 -14.13 8.78
C THR A 265 21.04 -13.94 7.40
N VAL A 266 20.27 -14.15 6.33
CA VAL A 266 20.73 -13.93 4.95
C VAL A 266 21.06 -12.46 4.70
N ILE A 267 20.23 -11.52 5.15
CA ILE A 267 20.48 -10.07 5.03
C ILE A 267 21.75 -9.69 5.80
N TYR A 268 21.92 -10.19 7.03
CA TYR A 268 23.11 -9.90 7.83
C TYR A 268 24.38 -10.38 7.12
N LEU A 269 24.40 -11.63 6.64
CA LEU A 269 25.58 -12.21 5.98
C LEU A 269 25.91 -11.56 4.62
N THR A 270 24.90 -11.10 3.88
CA THR A 270 25.10 -10.46 2.55
C THR A 270 25.40 -8.97 2.63
N SER A 271 25.06 -8.31 3.74
CA SER A 271 25.31 -6.88 3.94
C SER A 271 26.79 -6.50 4.20
N GLY A 272 27.66 -7.48 4.46
CA GLY A 272 29.08 -7.27 4.76
C GLY A 272 30.00 -6.98 3.56
N GLY A 273 29.46 -6.87 2.33
CA GLY A 273 30.26 -6.92 1.09
C GLY A 273 30.61 -5.61 0.37
N SER A 274 29.94 -4.48 0.64
CA SER A 274 30.03 -3.31 -0.25
C SER A 274 30.24 -1.99 0.49
N SER A 275 31.50 -1.56 0.59
CA SER A 275 31.97 -0.16 0.39
C SER A 275 33.43 0.00 0.83
N ARG A 276 34.38 -0.48 0.03
CA ARG A 276 35.76 0.04 0.02
C ARG A 276 35.87 0.99 -1.16
N THR A 277 35.16 2.12 -1.09
CA THR A 277 35.27 3.17 -2.12
C THR A 277 36.51 3.99 -1.84
N GLU A 278 37.52 3.70 -2.65
CA GLU A 278 38.62 4.56 -3.07
C GLU A 278 38.38 6.05 -2.76
N THR A 279 38.95 6.51 -1.63
CA THR A 279 39.05 7.94 -1.34
C THR A 279 40.35 8.42 -1.97
N ALA A 280 40.20 9.18 -3.06
CA ALA A 280 41.26 9.96 -3.68
C ALA A 280 42.01 10.76 -2.59
N ALA A 281 43.32 10.58 -2.57
CA ALA A 281 44.21 11.14 -1.57
C ALA A 281 44.28 12.67 -1.66
N THR A 282 43.95 13.33 -0.56
CA THR A 282 44.58 14.61 -0.21
C THR A 282 46.09 14.34 -0.04
N GLN A 283 46.92 15.03 -0.83
CA GLN A 283 48.37 15.01 -0.75
C GLN A 283 48.83 15.44 0.66
N ALA A 284 49.12 14.46 1.50
CA ALA A 284 50.08 14.61 2.58
C ALA A 284 51.40 13.96 2.12
N PRO A 285 52.58 14.48 2.52
CA PRO A 285 53.85 13.87 2.15
C PRO A 285 53.88 12.44 2.69
N ARG A 286 53.76 11.46 1.78
CA ARG A 286 53.80 10.04 2.14
C ARG A 286 55.24 9.61 2.21
N LEU A 287 55.76 9.52 3.43
CA LEU A 287 56.99 8.80 3.70
C LEU A 287 56.74 7.32 3.37
N LYS A 288 57.40 6.79 2.32
CA LYS A 288 57.25 5.39 1.92
C LYS A 288 58.39 4.60 2.57
N LEU A 289 58.03 3.68 3.45
CA LEU A 289 58.94 2.72 4.05
C LEU A 289 58.85 1.41 3.27
N THR A 290 59.94 1.03 2.62
CA THR A 290 60.01 -0.19 1.82
C THR A 290 60.96 -1.17 2.49
N PRO A 291 60.47 -2.30 3.02
CA PRO A 291 61.35 -3.34 3.53
C PRO A 291 62.01 -4.06 2.36
N VAL A 292 63.34 -4.12 2.38
CA VAL A 292 64.14 -4.84 1.38
C VAL A 292 64.90 -5.93 2.11
N ALA A 293 64.59 -7.18 1.77
CA ALA A 293 65.29 -8.35 2.26
C ALA A 293 66.27 -8.83 1.17
N THR A 294 67.54 -8.87 1.53
CA THR A 294 68.60 -9.47 0.70
C THR A 294 69.09 -10.74 1.37
N ARG A 295 69.88 -11.56 0.66
CA ARG A 295 70.43 -12.81 1.22
C ARG A 295 71.34 -12.58 2.43
N GLU A 296 71.81 -11.36 2.65
CA GLU A 296 72.71 -10.97 3.74
C GLU A 296 71.99 -10.27 4.91
N GLY A 297 70.69 -9.98 4.78
CA GLY A 297 69.88 -9.38 5.85
C GLY A 297 68.71 -8.53 5.36
N ALA A 298 67.84 -8.13 6.30
CA ALA A 298 66.70 -7.26 6.06
C ALA A 298 66.99 -5.82 6.51
N SER A 299 66.65 -4.85 5.67
CA SER A 299 66.78 -3.42 5.97
C SER A 299 65.52 -2.67 5.51
N LEU A 300 65.32 -1.47 6.06
CA LEU A 300 64.19 -0.60 5.73
C LEU A 300 64.71 0.67 5.07
N VAL A 301 64.29 0.89 3.82
CA VAL A 301 64.64 2.11 3.07
C VAL A 301 63.49 3.09 3.17
N VAL A 302 63.80 4.30 3.62
CA VAL A 302 62.86 5.42 3.72
C VAL A 302 63.07 6.32 2.51
N SER A 303 62.01 6.59 1.74
CA SER A 303 62.07 7.56 0.65
C SER A 303 60.92 8.55 0.74
N GLY A 304 61.26 9.83 0.58
CA GLY A 304 60.32 10.95 0.53
C GLY A 304 60.67 11.90 -0.61
N THR A 305 59.65 12.47 -1.26
CA THR A 305 59.80 13.51 -2.28
C THR A 305 59.40 14.84 -1.65
N THR A 306 60.37 15.74 -1.47
CA THR A 306 60.13 17.14 -1.09
C THR A 306 59.78 17.96 -2.33
N PHE A 307 58.63 18.63 -2.32
CA PHE A 307 58.35 19.77 -3.19
C PHE A 307 58.68 21.05 -2.43
#